data_AF-A0A440W5G0-F1
#
_entry.id   AF-A0A440W5G0-F1
#
_cell.length_a   1.000
_cell.length_b   1.000
_cell.length_c   1.000
_cell.angle_alpha   90.00
_cell.angle_beta   90.00
_cell.angle_gamma   90.00
#
_symmetry.space_group_name_H-M   'P 1'
#
loop_
_entity.id
_entity.type
_entity.pdbx_description
1 polymer ?
#
loop_
_entity_poly.entity_id
_entity_poly.type
_entity_poly.pdbx_seq_one_letter_code
_entity_poly.pdbx_strand_id
1 'polypeptide(L)'
;MKILDIRPAPPGVGRTVAHFDVQLTPDCRLYGLRLVQGDGGRFLTYAPNSHGVRVATFARDLADEISRAASAAWSQHRAAHSQS
;
A
#
# COMPACT_ATOMS: atom_id res chain seq x y z
N MET A 1 12.17 -6.84 -1.87
CA MET A 1 11.19 -5.74 -1.82
C MET A 1 11.16 -5.15 -0.42
N LYS A 2 11.03 -3.83 -0.27
CA LYS A 2 11.02 -3.14 1.03
C LYS A 2 10.00 -1.99 1.04
N ILE A 3 9.16 -1.90 2.07
CA ILE A 3 8.31 -0.72 2.31
C ILE A 3 9.22 0.40 2.84
N LEU A 4 9.17 1.56 2.18
CA LEU A 4 10.01 2.72 2.51
C LEU A 4 9.32 3.64 3.52
N ASP A 5 8.03 3.89 3.28
CA ASP A 5 7.17 4.71 4.12
C ASP A 5 5.74 4.19 4.03
N ILE A 6 4.96 4.34 5.11
CA ILE A 6 3.54 4.03 5.14
C ILE A 6 2.81 4.98 6.08
N ARG A 7 1.73 5.59 5.60
CA ARG A 7 1.00 6.66 6.28
C ARG A 7 -0.51 6.40 6.21
N PRO A 8 -1.28 6.71 7.27
CA PRO A 8 -2.74 6.61 7.20
C PRO A 8 -3.29 7.40 6.03
N ALA A 9 -4.31 6.85 5.37
CA ALA A 9 -5.01 7.57 4.32
C ALA A 9 -5.83 8.74 4.94
N PRO A 10 -5.98 9.88 4.22
CA PRO A 10 -6.82 10.97 4.70
C PRO A 10 -8.28 10.52 4.80
N PRO A 11 -9.13 11.20 5.60
CA PRO A 11 -10.56 10.90 5.63
C PRO A 11 -11.21 11.00 4.25
N GLY A 12 -12.24 10.19 3.99
CA GLY A 12 -13.07 10.29 2.79
C GLY A 12 -12.54 9.59 1.53
N VAL A 13 -11.40 8.89 1.57
CA VAL A 13 -10.86 8.16 0.38
C VAL A 13 -11.35 6.70 0.26
N GLY A 14 -12.59 6.47 0.67
CA GLY A 14 -13.27 5.18 0.60
C GLY A 14 -12.59 4.11 1.45
N ARG A 15 -12.31 2.95 0.85
CA ARG A 15 -11.71 1.78 1.53
C ARG A 15 -10.18 1.85 1.64
N THR A 16 -9.54 2.95 1.21
CA THR A 16 -8.09 3.11 1.31
C THR A 16 -7.73 3.38 2.77
N VAL A 17 -6.88 2.54 3.37
CA VAL A 17 -6.48 2.66 4.78
C VAL A 17 -5.12 3.35 4.94
N ALA A 18 -4.25 3.22 3.94
CA ALA A 18 -2.93 3.81 3.96
C ALA A 18 -2.42 4.15 2.55
N HIS A 19 -1.53 5.13 2.49
CA HIS A 19 -0.62 5.36 1.36
C HIS A 19 0.77 4.86 1.71
N PHE A 20 1.48 4.28 0.76
CA PHE A 20 2.80 3.74 1.01
C PHE A 20 3.72 3.82 -0.22
N ASP A 21 5.01 3.80 0.07
CA ASP A 21 6.07 3.80 -0.92
C ASP A 21 6.85 2.49 -0.81
N VAL A 22 7.28 1.93 -1.94
CA VAL A 22 7.96 0.63 -1.99
C VAL A 22 9.18 0.68 -2.88
N GLN A 23 10.28 0.13 -2.39
CA GLN A 23 11.37 -0.32 -3.23
C GLN A 23 11.05 -1.73 -3.74
N LEU A 24 10.60 -1.80 -4.99
CA LEU A 24 10.17 -3.03 -5.65
C LEU A 24 11.37 -3.94 -5.91
N THR A 25 12.44 -3.37 -6.47
CA THR A 25 13.72 -4.03 -6.80
C THR A 25 14.89 -3.15 -6.31
N PRO A 26 16.16 -3.59 -6.38
CA PRO A 26 17.32 -2.73 -6.07
C PRO A 26 17.36 -1.41 -6.85
N ASP A 27 16.76 -1.37 -8.04
CA ASP A 27 16.84 -0.24 -8.98
C ASP A 27 15.50 0.47 -9.19
N CYS A 28 14.38 -0.08 -8.67
CA CYS A 28 13.03 0.47 -8.90
C CYS A 28 12.31 0.80 -7.58
N ARG A 29 11.77 2.02 -7.50
CA ARG A 29 10.89 2.48 -6.42
C ARG A 29 9.58 2.98 -7.01
N LEU A 30 8.49 2.72 -6.31
CA LEU A 30 7.14 3.19 -6.63
C LEU A 30 6.59 3.96 -5.44
N TYR A 31 5.94 5.08 -5.72
CA TYR A 31 5.48 6.04 -4.72
C TYR A 31 3.97 6.23 -4.79
N GLY A 32 3.36 6.54 -3.65
CA GLY A 32 1.94 6.86 -3.53
C GLY A 32 1.01 5.68 -3.79
N LEU A 33 1.49 4.44 -3.61
CA LEU A 33 0.63 3.26 -3.69
C LEU A 33 -0.44 3.32 -2.61
N ARG A 34 -1.60 2.76 -2.89
CA ARG A 34 -2.73 2.68 -1.96
C ARG A 34 -2.85 1.27 -1.40
N LEU A 35 -2.96 1.19 -0.08
CA LEU A 35 -3.38 -0.02 0.63
C LEU A 35 -4.88 0.08 0.89
N VAL A 36 -5.65 -0.81 0.28
CA VAL A 36 -7.11 -0.80 0.32
C VAL A 36 -7.60 -2.00 1.10
N GLN A 37 -8.51 -1.78 2.04
CA GLN A 37 -9.18 -2.86 2.77
C GLN A 37 -10.11 -3.59 1.83
N GLY A 38 -9.76 -4.82 1.46
CA GLY A 38 -10.59 -5.78 0.73
C GLY A 38 -11.58 -6.49 1.65
N ASP A 39 -12.30 -7.46 1.09
CA ASP A 39 -13.28 -8.24 1.85
C ASP A 39 -12.57 -9.28 2.72
N GLY A 40 -13.23 -9.72 3.80
CA GLY A 40 -12.66 -10.72 4.72
C GLY A 40 -11.40 -10.26 5.45
N GLY A 41 -11.15 -8.95 5.56
CA GLY A 41 -10.00 -8.39 6.28
C GLY A 41 -8.67 -8.42 5.51
N ARG A 42 -8.68 -8.86 4.25
CA ARG A 42 -7.48 -8.79 3.38
C ARG A 42 -7.19 -7.35 2.97
N PHE A 43 -5.93 -6.99 2.80
CA PHE A 43 -5.54 -5.75 2.13
C PHE A 43 -5.07 -6.00 0.70
N LEU A 44 -5.34 -5.03 -0.18
CA LEU A 44 -5.00 -5.04 -1.60
C LEU A 44 -4.20 -3.79 -1.96
N THR A 45 -3.19 -3.96 -2.80
CA THR A 45 -2.40 -2.86 -3.36
C THR A 45 -2.97 -2.34 -4.67
N TYR A 46 -3.04 -1.02 -4.79
CA TYR A 46 -3.33 -0.33 -6.05
C TYR A 46 -2.30 0.76 -6.33
N ALA A 47 -1.88 0.87 -7.59
CA ALA A 47 -1.07 1.99 -8.04
C ALA A 47 -1.85 3.33 -7.96
N PRO A 48 -1.13 4.47 -7.89
CA PRO A 48 -1.71 5.78 -8.09
C PRO A 48 -2.48 5.88 -9.40
N ASN A 49 -3.41 6.82 -9.42
CA ASN A 49 -4.01 7.31 -10.64
C ASN A 49 -3.40 8.68 -10.97
N SER A 50 -3.07 8.91 -12.23
CA SER A 50 -2.68 10.21 -12.76
C SER A 50 -3.55 10.51 -13.97
N HIS A 51 -4.26 11.65 -13.92
CA HIS A 51 -5.15 12.09 -15.01
C HIS A 51 -6.12 11.03 -15.53
N GLY A 52 -6.74 10.26 -14.62
CA GLY A 52 -7.69 9.20 -14.99
C GLY A 52 -7.04 7.86 -15.35
N VAL A 53 -5.71 7.78 -15.44
CA VAL A 53 -4.97 6.58 -15.85
C VAL A 53 -4.21 5.97 -14.68
N ARG A 54 -4.19 4.64 -14.58
CA ARG A 54 -3.32 3.95 -13.61
C ARG A 54 -1.87 4.13 -14.02
N VAL A 55 -1.03 4.62 -13.11
CA VAL A 55 0.40 4.86 -13.40
C VAL A 55 1.18 3.55 -13.57
N ALA A 56 0.68 2.46 -12.98
CA ALA A 56 1.25 1.12 -13.12
C ALA A 56 0.17 0.04 -12.94
N THR A 57 0.44 -1.14 -13.49
CA THR A 57 -0.29 -2.38 -13.20
C THR A 57 0.71 -3.46 -12.85
N PHE A 58 0.28 -4.44 -12.07
CA PHE A 58 1.11 -5.56 -11.62
C PHE A 58 0.41 -6.86 -11.98
N ALA A 59 1.19 -7.89 -12.33
CA ALA A 59 0.68 -9.25 -12.35
C ALA A 59 0.16 -9.64 -10.95
N ARG A 60 -0.78 -10.59 -10.90
CA ARG A 60 -1.42 -11.02 -9.66
C ARG A 60 -0.41 -11.39 -8.56
N ASP A 61 0.58 -12.20 -8.89
CA ASP A 61 1.54 -12.71 -7.91
C ASP A 61 2.36 -11.58 -7.29
N LEU A 62 2.81 -10.63 -8.13
CA LEU A 62 3.53 -9.45 -7.66
C LEU A 62 2.64 -8.53 -6.82
N ALA A 63 1.38 -8.32 -7.23
CA ALA A 63 0.43 -7.54 -6.44
C ALA A 63 0.19 -8.16 -5.05
N ASP A 64 0.15 -9.48 -4.96
CA ASP A 64 -0.03 -10.23 -3.71
C ASP A 64 1.21 -10.16 -2.81
N GLU A 65 2.41 -10.19 -3.39
CA GLU A 65 3.66 -9.91 -2.67
C GLU A 65 3.70 -8.50 -2.09
N ILE A 66 3.39 -7.47 -2.91
CA ILE A 66 3.36 -6.09 -2.45
C ILE A 66 2.30 -5.92 -1.35
N SER A 67 1.11 -6.50 -1.54
CA SER A 67 0.01 -6.42 -0.57
C SER A 67 0.40 -7.04 0.77
N ARG A 68 1.10 -8.19 0.77
CA ARG A 68 1.61 -8.82 2.01
C ARG A 68 2.64 -7.94 2.72
N ALA A 69 3.62 -7.40 1.99
CA ALA A 69 4.64 -6.52 2.56
C ALA A 69 4.01 -5.24 3.16
N ALA A 70 3.09 -4.61 2.44
CA ALA A 70 2.38 -3.42 2.89
C ALA A 70 1.45 -3.70 4.09
N SER A 71 0.77 -4.86 4.11
CA SER A 71 -0.08 -5.28 5.24
C SER A 71 0.72 -5.45 6.54
N ALA A 72 1.91 -6.04 6.45
CA ALA A 72 2.80 -6.21 7.60
C ALA A 72 3.29 -4.86 8.13
N ALA A 73 3.76 -3.98 7.23
CA ALA A 73 4.19 -2.63 7.61
C ALA A 73 3.04 -1.81 8.21
N TRP A 74 1.82 -1.95 7.67
CA TRP A 74 0.64 -1.25 8.19
C TRP A 74 0.26 -1.72 9.60
N SER A 75 0.31 -3.03 9.84
CA SER A 75 0.05 -3.60 11.16
C SER A 75 1.05 -3.08 12.20
N GLN A 76 2.34 -3.01 11.83
CA GLN A 76 3.40 -2.45 12.69
C GLN A 76 3.17 -0.96 12.97
N HIS A 77 2.86 -0.16 11.93
CA HIS A 77 2.57 1.26 12.08
C HIS A 77 1.41 1.49 13.05
N ARG A 78 0.32 0.72 12.91
CA ARG A 78 -0.84 0.80 13.81
C ARG A 78 -0.49 0.44 15.25
N ALA A 79 0.29 -0.62 15.46
CA ALA A 79 0.70 -1.04 16.81
C ALA A 79 1.51 0.06 17.51
N ALA A 80 2.44 0.71 16.79
CA ALA A 80 3.26 1.78 17.34
C ALA A 80 2.44 3.02 17.77
N HIS A 81 1.34 3.32 17.08
CA HIS A 81 0.49 4.49 17.35
C HIS A 81 -0.74 4.20 18.21
N SER A 82 -1.02 2.92 18.52
CA SER A 82 -2.08 2.54 19.47
C SER A 82 -1.65 2.58 20.95
N GLN A 83 -0.38 2.85 21.22
CA GLN A 83 0.20 2.89 22.57
C GLN A 83 0.36 4.33 23.13
N SER A 84 -0.27 5.33 22.49
CA SER A 84 -0.32 6.73 22.92
C SER A 84 -1.75 7.18 23.18
#